data_AF-X6KWT8-F1
#
_entry.id   AF-X6KWT8-F1
#
_cell.length_a   1.000
_cell.length_b   1.000
_cell.length_c   1.000
_cell.angle_alpha   90.00
_cell.angle_beta   90.00
_cell.angle_gamma   90.00
#
_symmetry.space_group_name_H-M   'P 1'
#
loop_
_entity.id
_entity.type
_entity.pdbx_description
1 polymer ?
#
loop_
_entity_poly.entity_id
_entity_poly.type
_entity_poly.pdbx_seq_one_letter_code
_entity_poly.pdbx_strand_id
1 'polypeptide(L)' 'MLREQIENLRSDRALREKYADRILAFLEAYAVLVFFLILFDGLGFVGFSIPEAAIVTLVGSTAVAAIGLVGFVAKGLFK' A
#
# COMPACT_ATOMS: atom_id res chain seq x y z
N MET A 1 28.13 -12.83 22.30
CA MET A 1 28.17 -13.40 20.93
C MET A 1 26.87 -14.14 20.54
N LEU A 2 26.63 -15.42 20.91
CA LEU A 2 25.42 -16.15 20.46
C LEU A 2 24.09 -15.54 20.95
N ARG A 3 24.04 -15.07 22.20
CA ARG A 3 22.84 -14.42 22.77
C ARG A 3 22.53 -13.07 22.10
N GLU A 4 23.55 -12.24 21.87
CA GLU A 4 23.43 -10.98 21.12
C GLU A 4 22.94 -11.19 19.68
N GLN A 5 23.40 -12.25 19.00
CA GLN A 5 22.94 -12.56 17.64
C GLN A 5 21.45 -12.94 17.62
N ILE A 6 20.99 -13.73 18.59
CA ILE A 6 19.57 -14.10 18.73
C ILE A 6 18.71 -12.86 19.04
N GLU A 7 19.20 -11.97 19.89
CA GLU A 7 18.52 -10.74 20.27
C GLU A 7 18.39 -9.77 19.09
N ASN A 8 19.46 -9.59 18.30
CA ASN A 8 19.41 -8.82 17.05
C ASN A 8 18.43 -9.40 16.03
N LEU A 9 18.42 -10.73 15.84
CA LEU A 9 17.47 -11.38 14.92
C LEU A 9 16.00 -11.18 15.33
N ARG A 10 15.71 -11.19 16.64
CA ARG A 10 14.37 -10.89 17.16
C ARG A 10 14.01 -9.42 16.95
N SER A 11 14.93 -8.51 17.24
CA SER A 11 14.75 -7.07 17.02
C SER A 11 14.47 -6.77 15.56
N ASP A 12 15.26 -7.33 14.63
CA ASP A 12 15.09 -7.17 13.19
C ASP A 12 13.73 -7.68 12.70
N ARG A 13 13.25 -8.80 13.27
CA ARG A 13 11.91 -9.34 12.92
C ARG A 13 10.80 -8.42 13.39
N ALA A 14 10.85 -7.93 14.63
CA ALA A 14 9.86 -7.00 15.17
C ALA A 14 9.85 -5.67 14.42
N LEU A 15 11.03 -5.18 14.00
CA LEU A 15 11.15 -3.99 13.18
C LEU A 15 10.47 -4.19 11.82
N ARG A 16 10.75 -5.31 11.15
CA ARG A 16 10.16 -5.64 9.84
C ARG A 16 8.65 -5.75 9.88
N GLU A 17 8.09 -6.36 10.92
CA GLU A 17 6.65 -6.47 11.14
C GLU A 17 6.02 -5.08 11.27
N LYS A 18 6.59 -4.22 12.13
CA LYS A 18 6.12 -2.86 12.33
C LYS A 18 6.18 -2.00 11.06
N TYR A 19 7.21 -2.19 10.23
CA TYR A 19 7.30 -1.50 8.94
C TYR A 19 6.32 -2.05 7.91
N ALA A 20 6.09 -3.36 7.88
CA ALA A 20 5.10 -3.98 7.01
C ALA A 20 3.68 -3.47 7.29
N ASP A 21 3.29 -3.41 8.58
CA ASP A 21 1.99 -2.87 8.98
C ASP A 21 1.82 -1.40 8.58
N ARG A 22 2.86 -0.59 8.72
CA ARG A 22 2.83 0.82 8.31
C ARG A 22 2.69 0.99 6.79
N ILE A 23 3.38 0.16 6.01
CA ILE A 23 3.29 0.19 4.55
C ILE A 23 1.90 -0.27 4.09
N LEU A 24 1.35 -1.31 4.73
CA LEU A 24 -0.02 -1.77 4.48
C LEU A 24 -1.04 -0.68 4.79
N ALA A 25 -0.97 -0.07 5.97
CA ALA A 25 -1.87 1.01 6.36
C ALA A 25 -1.78 2.22 5.41
N PHE A 26 -0.59 2.57 4.93
CA PHE A 26 -0.42 3.63 3.93
C PHE A 26 -1.09 3.26 2.59
N LEU A 27 -0.94 2.02 2.14
CA LEU A 27 -1.53 1.53 0.91
C LEU A 27 -3.07 1.50 1.00
N GLU A 28 -3.62 1.03 2.12
CA GLU A 28 -5.06 1.04 2.38
C GLU A 28 -5.61 2.46 2.38
N ALA A 29 -4.96 3.39 3.09
CA ALA A 29 -5.36 4.80 3.12
C ALA A 29 -5.32 5.44 1.73
N TYR A 30 -4.29 5.12 0.93
CA TYR A 30 -4.19 5.56 -0.45
C TYR A 30 -5.36 5.01 -1.29
N ALA A 31 -5.62 3.71 -1.25
CA ALA A 31 -6.70 3.08 -2.02
C ALA A 31 -8.09 3.65 -1.65
N VAL A 32 -8.34 3.87 -0.36
CA VAL A 32 -9.57 4.50 0.13
C VAL A 32 -9.71 5.94 -0.40
N LEU A 33 -8.64 6.72 -0.38
CA LEU A 33 -8.64 8.08 -0.92
C LEU A 33 -8.91 8.10 -2.43
N VAL A 34 -8.27 7.21 -3.20
CA VAL A 34 -8.51 7.07 -4.65
C VAL A 34 -9.96 6.68 -4.93
N PHE A 35 -10.52 5.75 -4.15
CA PHE A 35 -11.92 5.35 -4.27
C PHE A 35 -12.86 6.56 -4.09
N PHE A 36 -12.65 7.38 -3.06
CA PHE A 36 -13.47 8.56 -2.84
C PHE A 36 -13.31 9.61 -3.94
N LEU A 37 -12.09 9.84 -4.46
CA LEU A 37 -11.86 10.77 -5.57
C LEU A 37 -12.66 10.36 -6.82
N ILE A 38 -12.63 9.08 -7.17
CA ILE A 38 -13.37 8.54 -8.32
C ILE A 38 -14.88 8.59 -8.06
N LEU A 39 -15.31 8.27 -6.84
CA LEU A 39 -16.73 8.32 -6.45
C LEU A 39 -17.30 9.74 -6.57
N PHE A 40 -16.57 10.76 -6.10
CA PHE A 40 -17.01 12.15 -6.16
C PHE A 40 -17.02 12.70 -7.58
N ASP A 41 -16.06 12.30 -8.42
CA ASP A 41 -16.06 12.62 -9.85
C ASP A 41 -17.28 11.98 -10.57
N GLY A 42 -17.54 10.70 -10.33
CA GLY A 42 -18.65 9.98 -10.96
C GLY A 42 -20.05 10.41 -10.49
N LEU A 43 -20.19 10.89 -9.25
CA LEU A 43 -21.46 11.42 -8.71
C LEU A 43 -21.73 12.88 -9.13
N GLY A 44 -20.81 13.51 -9.88
CA GLY A 44 -20.97 14.90 -10.34
C GLY A 44 -21.01 15.91 -9.20
N PHE A 45 -20.27 15.66 -8.11
CA PHE A 45 -20.30 16.51 -6.92
C PHE A 45 -19.72 17.91 -7.25
N VAL A 46 -20.58 18.94 -7.27
CA VAL A 46 -20.27 20.39 -7.36
C VAL A 46 -19.05 20.74 -8.24
N GLY A 47 -19.17 20.57 -9.57
CA GLY A 47 -18.18 21.08 -10.53
C GLY A 47 -16.79 20.43 -10.45
N PHE A 48 -16.63 19.37 -9.67
CA PHE A 48 -15.40 18.60 -9.58
C PHE A 48 -15.33 17.66 -10.77
N SER A 49 -14.42 17.96 -11.70
CA SER A 49 -14.11 17.14 -12.87
C SER A 49 -12.61 16.86 -12.84
N ILE A 50 -12.26 15.59 -12.71
CA ILE A 50 -10.88 15.13 -12.81
C ILE A 50 -10.58 14.86 -14.29
N PRO A 51 -9.46 15.36 -14.82
CA PRO A 51 -9.01 14.98 -16.17
C PRO A 51 -8.85 13.47 -16.30
N GLU A 52 -9.31 12.88 -17.40
CA GLU A 52 -9.28 11.43 -17.64
C GLU A 52 -7.86 10.84 -17.45
N ALA A 53 -6.82 11.55 -17.90
CA ALA A 53 -5.43 11.15 -17.71
C ALA A 53 -5.05 11.00 -16.22
N ALA A 54 -5.59 11.83 -15.33
CA ALA A 54 -5.35 11.74 -13.89
C ALA A 54 -6.11 10.56 -13.28
N ILE A 55 -7.33 10.27 -13.72
CA ILE A 55 -8.09 9.08 -13.31
C ILE A 55 -7.35 7.80 -13.71
N VAL A 56 -6.91 7.70 -14.98
CA VAL A 56 -6.13 6.56 -15.48
C VAL A 56 -4.85 6.38 -14.67
N THR A 57 -4.17 7.48 -14.33
CA THR A 57 -2.95 7.44 -13.51
C THR A 57 -3.24 6.98 -12.07
N LEU A 58 -4.31 7.46 -11.46
CA LEU A 58 -4.76 7.08 -10.10
C LEU A 58 -5.13 5.59 -10.03
N VAL A 59 -5.93 5.11 -10.99
CA VAL A 59 -6.32 3.70 -11.07
C VAL A 59 -5.12 2.81 -11.37
N GLY A 60 -4.29 3.19 -12.35
CA GLY A 60 -3.10 2.45 -12.75
C GLY A 60 -2.07 2.32 -11.63
N SER A 61 -1.77 3.42 -10.92
CA SER A 61 -0.86 3.39 -9.76
C SER A 61 -1.39 2.54 -8.62
N THR A 62 -2.70 2.55 -8.36
CA THR A 62 -3.34 1.68 -7.36
C THR A 62 -3.23 0.21 -7.74
N ALA A 63 -3.44 -0.13 -9.02
CA ALA A 63 -3.30 -1.49 -9.53
C ALA A 63 -1.85 -1.99 -9.42
N VAL A 64 -0.86 -1.17 -9.79
CA VAL A 64 0.57 -1.50 -9.65
C VAL A 64 0.93 -1.72 -8.17
N ALA A 65 0.43 -0.86 -7.27
CA ALA A 65 0.70 -0.98 -5.85
C ALA A 65 0.09 -2.27 -5.25
N ALA A 66 -1.12 -2.65 -5.65
CA ALA A 66 -1.75 -3.90 -5.24
C ALA A 66 -0.99 -5.14 -5.76
N ILE A 67 -0.59 -5.15 -7.04
CA ILE A 67 0.22 -6.24 -7.61
C ILE A 67 1.56 -6.34 -6.89
N GLY A 68 2.22 -5.20 -6.63
CA GLY A 68 3.48 -5.14 -5.89
C GLY A 68 3.35 -5.71 -4.47
N LEU A 69 2.25 -5.39 -3.78
CA LEU A 69 1.95 -5.94 -2.46
C LEU A 69 1.79 -7.46 -2.50
N VAL A 70 0.97 -7.97 -3.41
CA VAL A 70 0.74 -9.42 -3.56
C VAL A 70 2.07 -10.14 -3.88
N GLY A 71 2.89 -9.55 -4.76
CA GLY A 71 4.22 -10.09 -5.07
C GLY A 71 5.16 -10.12 -3.87
N PHE A 72 5.15 -9.07 -3.03
CA PHE A 72 5.94 -9.02 -1.81
C PHE A 72 5.48 -10.06 -0.78
N VAL A 73 4.16 -10.18 -0.56
CA VAL A 73 3.57 -11.17 0.35
C VAL A 73 3.85 -12.60 -0.12
N ALA A 74 3.66 -12.89 -1.41
CA ALA A 74 3.96 -14.19 -1.99
C ALA A 74 5.44 -14.56 -1.79
N LYS A 75 6.36 -13.62 -2.03
CA LYS A 75 7.79 -13.82 -1.78
C LYS A 75 8.13 -14.00 -0.30
N GLY A 76 7.36 -13.40 0.60
CA GLY A 76 7.50 -13.57 2.06
C GLY A 76 6.99 -14.92 2.56
N LEU A 77 5.90 -15.44 1.98
CA LEU A 77 5.28 -16.73 2.33
C LEU A 77 6.03 -17.93 1.75
N PHE A 78 6.54 -17.81 0.52
CA PHE A 78 7.22 -18.91 -0.18
C PHE A 78 8.75 -18.83 -0.09
N LYS A 79 9.27 -18.29 1.02
CA LYS A 79 10.71 -18.22 1.26
C LYS A 79 11.28 -19.52 1.83
#